data_AF-A0A2V5UPT4-F1
#
_entry.id   AF-A0A2V5UPT4-F1
#
_cell.length_a   1.000
_cell.length_b   1.000
_cell.length_c   1.000
_cell.angle_alpha   90.00
_cell.angle_beta   90.00
_cell.angle_gamma   90.00
#
_symmetry.space_group_name_H-M   'P 1'
#
loop_
_entity.id
_entity.type
_entity.pdbx_description
1 polymer ?
#
loop_
_entity_poly.entity_id
_entity_poly.type
_entity_poly.pdbx_seq_one_letter_code
_entity_poly.pdbx_strand_id
1 'polypeptide(L)'
;MCGAKCFAQEHGTTPANPARAPVDELTPWLLDEDRQLRGIPFSEVILDATGKHVLAVDLKNETDQYVIKQISAACDEIMKRMNAPDSVIQHTPRINEVSGHFEDTLGELLNSAPGLSCDFPQTAENRLMRSGYPDLRIVDIASKRIFYLDPKLYATGSRDSTFRTFYFEPKITTNKVRDDAVHFIVGFEHEPRGKNGLWKFTRWDLVDLARFKVKLKAEFQGSNRDMYRPEAIVARSAK
;
A
#
# COMPACT_ATOMS: atom_id res chain seq x y z
N MET A 1 -17.62 32.43 -79.32
CA MET A 1 -16.55 31.40 -79.33
C MET A 1 -16.66 30.60 -78.06
N CYS A 2 -16.86 29.29 -78.21
CA CYS A 2 -16.93 28.29 -77.15
C CYS A 2 -15.57 28.14 -76.46
N GLY A 3 -15.55 27.85 -75.15
CA GLY A 3 -14.32 27.58 -74.41
C GLY A 3 -14.62 27.07 -73.00
N ALA A 4 -14.89 25.78 -72.89
CA ALA A 4 -14.99 25.04 -71.63
C ALA A 4 -13.66 25.07 -70.85
N LYS A 5 -13.73 25.14 -69.52
CA LYS A 5 -12.62 24.74 -68.63
C LYS A 5 -13.12 23.77 -67.57
N CYS A 6 -12.51 22.59 -67.59
CA CYS A 6 -12.67 21.50 -66.63
C CYS A 6 -12.43 21.97 -65.18
N PHE A 7 -13.28 21.51 -64.27
CA PHE A 7 -12.94 21.40 -62.86
C PHE A 7 -12.17 20.10 -62.65
N ALA A 8 -10.90 20.21 -62.26
CA ALA A 8 -10.16 19.10 -61.68
C ALA A 8 -10.55 19.00 -60.19
N GLN A 9 -11.04 17.84 -59.78
CA GLN A 9 -11.27 17.50 -58.37
C GLN A 9 -9.91 17.29 -57.69
N GLU A 10 -9.58 18.14 -56.72
CA GLU A 10 -8.52 17.85 -55.77
C GLU A 10 -9.01 16.75 -54.82
N HIS A 11 -8.34 15.60 -54.87
CA HIS A 11 -8.48 14.55 -53.87
C HIS A 11 -7.98 15.06 -52.52
N GLY A 12 -8.90 15.53 -51.69
CA GLY A 12 -8.66 15.76 -50.28
C GLY A 12 -8.27 14.45 -49.61
N THR A 13 -7.00 14.32 -49.26
CA THR A 13 -6.51 13.33 -48.32
C THR A 13 -7.20 13.56 -46.97
N THR A 14 -8.10 12.64 -46.61
CA THR A 14 -8.71 12.58 -45.28
C THR A 14 -7.58 12.52 -44.23
N PRO A 15 -7.50 13.44 -43.26
CA PRO A 15 -6.52 13.30 -42.20
C PRO A 15 -6.82 12.03 -41.43
N ALA A 16 -5.80 11.16 -41.31
CA ALA A 16 -5.86 9.98 -40.48
C ALA A 16 -6.30 10.38 -39.06
N ASN A 17 -7.30 9.67 -38.53
CA ASN A 17 -7.78 9.85 -37.17
C ASN A 17 -6.58 9.72 -36.21
N PRO A 18 -6.22 10.74 -35.42
CA PRO A 18 -5.11 10.60 -34.48
C PRO A 18 -5.46 9.45 -33.54
N ALA A 19 -4.57 8.47 -33.41
CA ALA A 19 -4.73 7.38 -32.45
C ALA A 19 -5.03 8.01 -31.09
N ARG A 20 -6.10 7.54 -30.41
CA ARG A 20 -6.48 8.05 -29.10
C ARG A 20 -5.29 7.94 -28.16
N ALA A 21 -5.05 8.98 -27.36
CA ALA A 21 -4.00 8.89 -26.37
C ALA A 21 -4.41 7.84 -25.32
N PRO A 22 -3.46 7.13 -24.68
CA PRO A 22 -3.80 6.16 -23.64
C PRO A 22 -4.68 6.72 -22.51
N VAL A 23 -4.54 8.03 -22.20
CA VAL A 23 -5.38 8.71 -21.21
C VAL A 23 -6.83 8.84 -21.67
N ASP A 24 -7.10 8.98 -22.97
CA ASP A 24 -8.45 9.08 -23.51
C ASP A 24 -9.19 7.74 -23.42
N GLU A 25 -8.45 6.63 -23.46
CA GLU A 25 -8.99 5.28 -23.27
C GLU A 25 -9.23 4.97 -21.78
N LEU A 26 -8.38 5.49 -20.90
CA LEU A 26 -8.49 5.30 -19.45
C LEU A 26 -9.58 6.17 -18.82
N THR A 27 -9.80 7.38 -19.32
CA THR A 27 -10.71 8.36 -18.70
C THR A 27 -12.13 7.81 -18.47
N PRO A 28 -12.78 7.12 -19.42
CA PRO A 28 -14.10 6.52 -19.19
C PRO A 28 -14.13 5.52 -18.02
N TRP A 29 -13.08 4.73 -17.83
CA TRP A 29 -12.95 3.79 -16.71
C TRP A 29 -12.84 4.52 -15.38
N LEU A 30 -12.09 5.64 -15.36
CA LEU A 30 -11.96 6.49 -14.17
C LEU A 30 -13.29 7.16 -13.79
N LEU A 31 -14.09 7.56 -14.78
CA LEU A 31 -15.39 8.20 -14.54
C LEU A 31 -16.47 7.22 -14.04
N ASP A 32 -16.31 5.91 -14.28
CA ASP A 32 -17.18 4.83 -13.78
C ASP A 32 -16.49 4.01 -12.67
N GLU A 33 -15.76 4.69 -11.77
CA GLU A 33 -14.94 4.08 -10.71
C GLU A 33 -15.75 3.08 -9.86
N ASP A 34 -16.97 3.42 -9.47
CA ASP A 34 -17.78 2.60 -8.57
C ASP A 34 -18.13 1.23 -9.16
N ARG A 35 -18.25 1.13 -10.50
CA ARG A 35 -18.55 -0.11 -11.20
C ARG A 35 -17.29 -0.89 -11.55
N GLN A 36 -16.22 -0.19 -11.94
CA GLN A 36 -15.04 -0.81 -12.55
C GLN A 36 -13.86 -1.00 -11.59
N LEU A 37 -13.76 -0.17 -10.55
CA LEU A 37 -12.54 -0.01 -9.75
C LEU A 37 -12.75 -0.34 -8.26
N ARG A 38 -13.84 -1.02 -7.90
CA ARG A 38 -14.13 -1.48 -6.53
C ARG A 38 -14.29 -3.00 -6.46
N GLY A 39 -13.97 -3.56 -5.30
CA GLY A 39 -14.20 -4.98 -5.03
C GLY A 39 -13.17 -5.90 -5.71
N ILE A 40 -12.04 -5.34 -6.15
CA ILE A 40 -10.97 -6.04 -6.87
C ILE A 40 -10.26 -6.97 -5.88
N PRO A 41 -10.14 -8.29 -6.15
CA PRO A 41 -9.38 -9.19 -5.30
C PRO A 41 -7.92 -8.74 -5.19
N PHE A 42 -7.45 -8.50 -3.97
CA PHE A 42 -6.07 -8.08 -3.74
C PHE A 42 -5.06 -9.13 -4.23
N SER A 43 -5.41 -10.42 -4.14
CA SER A 43 -4.61 -11.53 -4.66
C SER A 43 -4.36 -11.42 -6.17
N GLU A 44 -5.36 -10.98 -6.95
CA GLU A 44 -5.23 -10.78 -8.39
C GLU A 44 -4.34 -9.57 -8.69
N VAL A 45 -4.51 -8.46 -7.95
CA VAL A 45 -3.64 -7.29 -8.08
C VAL A 45 -2.17 -7.63 -7.82
N ILE A 46 -1.89 -8.47 -6.81
CA ILE A 46 -0.53 -8.93 -6.53
C ILE A 46 0.00 -9.84 -7.64
N LEU A 47 -0.82 -10.78 -8.13
CA LEU A 47 -0.44 -11.67 -9.23
C LEU A 47 -0.10 -10.86 -10.49
N ASP A 48 -0.96 -9.93 -10.90
CA ASP A 48 -0.78 -9.12 -12.09
C ASP A 48 0.43 -8.18 -11.98
N ALA A 49 0.66 -7.61 -10.78
CA ALA A 49 1.76 -6.67 -10.55
C ALA A 49 3.13 -7.34 -10.38
N THR A 50 3.18 -8.60 -9.92
CA THR A 50 4.42 -9.23 -9.41
C THR A 50 4.68 -10.65 -9.89
N GLY A 51 3.68 -11.32 -10.44
CA GLY A 51 3.72 -12.75 -10.75
C GLY A 51 3.70 -13.67 -9.52
N LYS A 52 3.38 -13.15 -8.33
CA LYS A 52 3.36 -13.89 -7.06
C LYS A 52 1.95 -14.09 -6.53
N HIS A 53 1.77 -15.13 -5.73
CA HIS A 53 0.49 -15.53 -5.18
C HIS A 53 0.36 -15.09 -3.72
N VAL A 54 -0.81 -14.53 -3.40
CA VAL A 54 -1.28 -14.40 -2.02
C VAL A 54 -1.90 -15.73 -1.60
N LEU A 55 -1.23 -16.45 -0.72
CA LEU A 55 -1.66 -17.73 -0.16
C LEU A 55 -2.61 -17.49 1.01
N ALA A 56 -3.67 -18.30 1.09
CA ALA A 56 -4.54 -18.33 2.27
C ALA A 56 -3.83 -19.01 3.45
N VAL A 57 -4.13 -18.53 4.66
CA VAL A 57 -3.78 -19.25 5.88
C VAL A 57 -4.48 -20.59 5.91
N ASP A 58 -3.71 -21.64 6.23
CA ASP A 58 -4.26 -22.94 6.60
C ASP A 58 -4.16 -23.14 8.11
N LEU A 59 -5.29 -23.00 8.81
CA LEU A 59 -5.37 -23.20 10.25
C LEU A 59 -5.12 -24.65 10.69
N LYS A 60 -4.95 -25.60 9.78
CA LYS A 60 -4.53 -26.97 10.08
C LYS A 60 -3.04 -27.21 9.82
N ASN A 61 -2.37 -26.28 9.16
CA ASN A 61 -0.94 -26.35 8.91
C ASN A 61 -0.16 -25.93 10.17
N GLU A 62 0.76 -26.79 10.61
CA GLU A 62 1.53 -26.56 11.84
C GLU A 62 2.44 -25.33 11.74
N THR A 63 3.01 -25.04 10.57
CA THR A 63 3.82 -23.84 10.34
C THR A 63 2.96 -22.58 10.44
N ASP A 64 1.78 -22.55 9.81
CA ASP A 64 0.88 -21.39 9.88
C ASP A 64 0.45 -21.12 11.33
N GLN A 65 0.04 -22.18 12.04
CA GLN A 65 -0.31 -22.07 13.46
C GLN A 65 0.87 -21.53 14.29
N TYR A 66 2.08 -22.03 14.05
CA TYR A 66 3.28 -21.60 14.76
C TYR A 66 3.58 -20.12 14.52
N VAL A 67 3.63 -19.69 13.25
CA VAL A 67 3.92 -18.30 12.89
C VAL A 67 2.85 -17.36 13.42
N ILE A 68 1.56 -17.71 13.32
CA ILE A 68 0.45 -16.93 13.90
C ILE A 68 0.62 -16.78 15.40
N LYS A 69 1.02 -17.84 16.11
CA LYS A 69 1.29 -17.79 17.55
C LYS A 69 2.44 -16.85 17.89
N GLN A 70 3.53 -16.86 17.12
CA GLN A 70 4.65 -15.94 17.32
C GLN A 70 4.26 -14.49 17.03
N ILE A 71 3.49 -14.23 15.96
CA ILE A 71 2.92 -12.89 15.67
C ILE A 71 2.05 -12.42 16.83
N SER A 72 1.17 -13.28 17.33
CA SER A 72 0.28 -12.94 18.45
C SER A 72 1.06 -12.57 19.71
N ALA A 73 2.06 -13.36 20.07
CA ALA A 73 2.92 -13.08 21.23
C ALA A 73 3.72 -11.77 21.06
N ALA A 74 4.23 -11.49 19.85
CA ALA A 74 4.89 -10.23 19.53
C ALA A 74 3.92 -9.04 19.63
N CYS A 75 2.66 -9.21 19.21
CA CYS A 75 1.62 -8.19 19.31
C CYS A 75 1.23 -7.89 20.76
N ASP A 76 1.15 -8.91 21.62
CA ASP A 76 0.89 -8.71 23.05
C ASP A 76 2.05 -7.97 23.74
N GLU A 77 3.29 -8.36 23.43
CA GLU A 77 4.47 -7.74 24.03
C GLU A 77 4.66 -6.30 23.54
N ILE A 78 4.43 -6.01 22.26
CA ILE A 78 4.53 -4.63 21.77
C ILE A 78 3.44 -3.74 22.39
N MET A 79 2.21 -4.22 22.55
CA MET A 79 1.16 -3.48 23.25
C MET A 79 1.58 -3.10 24.66
N LYS A 80 2.20 -4.03 25.39
CA LYS A 80 2.73 -3.77 26.73
C LYS A 80 3.85 -2.71 26.69
N ARG A 81 4.81 -2.83 25.78
CA ARG A 81 5.94 -1.88 25.64
C ARG A 81 5.49 -0.49 25.22
N MET A 82 4.56 -0.39 24.27
CA MET A 82 4.10 0.88 23.72
C MET A 82 3.20 1.64 24.70
N ASN A 83 2.44 0.91 25.51
CA ASN A 83 1.62 1.50 26.59
C ASN A 83 2.41 1.86 27.86
N ALA A 84 3.68 1.48 27.98
CA ALA A 84 4.48 1.80 29.15
C ALA A 84 4.69 3.34 29.25
N PRO A 85 4.62 3.93 30.46
CA PRO A 85 4.76 5.39 30.63
C PRO A 85 6.10 5.96 30.15
N ASP A 86 7.16 5.14 30.17
CA ASP A 86 8.52 5.44 29.73
C ASP A 86 8.79 5.04 28.28
N SER A 87 7.77 4.57 27.55
CA SER A 87 7.91 4.20 26.14
C SER A 87 8.26 5.41 25.29
N VAL A 88 9.18 5.21 24.32
CA VAL A 88 9.65 6.27 23.40
C VAL A 88 8.50 6.97 22.67
N ILE A 89 7.41 6.24 22.42
CA ILE A 89 6.27 6.78 21.68
C ILE A 89 5.45 7.81 22.46
N GLN A 90 5.55 7.83 23.80
CA GLN A 90 4.73 8.70 24.65
C GLN A 90 5.03 10.19 24.43
N HIS A 91 6.22 10.50 23.89
CA HIS A 91 6.64 11.85 23.52
C HIS A 91 6.51 12.15 22.02
N THR A 92 5.99 11.20 21.23
CA THR A 92 5.86 11.31 19.77
C THR A 92 4.45 11.77 19.40
N PRO A 93 4.25 13.00 18.89
CA PRO A 93 2.91 13.53 18.72
C PRO A 93 2.18 13.02 17.49
N ARG A 94 2.90 12.61 16.45
CA ARG A 94 2.33 12.17 15.17
C ARG A 94 2.23 10.65 15.14
N ILE A 95 1.02 10.14 14.88
CA ILE A 95 0.78 8.69 14.81
C ILE A 95 1.66 7.99 13.76
N ASN A 96 2.02 8.67 12.67
CA ASN A 96 2.90 8.12 11.63
C ASN A 96 4.35 7.92 12.10
N GLU A 97 4.80 8.69 13.09
CA GLU A 97 6.11 8.47 13.71
C GLU A 97 6.02 7.32 14.73
N VAL A 98 4.88 7.19 15.42
CA VAL A 98 4.58 6.04 16.31
C VAL A 98 4.55 4.73 15.52
N SER A 99 3.99 4.71 14.30
CA SER A 99 3.93 3.48 13.49
C SER A 99 5.31 2.92 13.14
N GLY A 100 6.30 3.78 12.91
CA GLY A 100 7.69 3.33 12.68
C GLY A 100 8.25 2.53 13.87
N HIS A 101 7.95 2.94 15.10
CA HIS A 101 8.35 2.18 16.29
C HIS A 101 7.65 0.82 16.39
N PHE A 102 6.41 0.72 15.89
CA PHE A 102 5.70 -0.55 15.80
C PHE A 102 6.36 -1.52 14.82
N GLU A 103 6.71 -1.03 13.62
CA GLU A 103 7.42 -1.80 12.60
C GLU A 103 8.75 -2.34 13.13
N ASP A 104 9.59 -1.48 13.71
CA ASP A 104 10.90 -1.86 14.25
C ASP A 104 10.78 -2.90 15.37
N THR A 105 9.94 -2.63 16.36
CA THR A 105 9.81 -3.50 17.54
C THR A 105 9.18 -4.85 17.18
N LEU A 106 8.19 -4.89 16.27
CA LEU A 106 7.66 -6.15 15.77
C LEU A 106 8.73 -6.96 15.03
N GLY A 107 9.52 -6.30 14.18
CA GLY A 107 10.64 -6.93 13.49
C GLY A 107 11.62 -7.57 14.46
N GLU A 108 12.05 -6.85 15.49
CA GLU A 108 12.96 -7.34 16.53
C GLU A 108 12.39 -8.53 17.31
N LEU A 109 11.14 -8.44 17.75
CA LEU A 109 10.46 -9.50 18.51
C LEU A 109 10.32 -10.78 17.68
N LEU A 110 9.89 -10.64 16.42
CA LEU A 110 9.70 -11.77 15.52
C LEU A 110 11.03 -12.40 15.10
N ASN A 111 12.07 -11.60 14.86
CA ASN A 111 13.40 -12.10 14.51
C ASN A 111 14.09 -12.80 15.70
N SER A 112 13.66 -12.50 16.93
CA SER A 112 14.13 -13.17 18.14
C SER A 112 13.39 -14.48 18.43
N ALA A 113 12.28 -14.76 17.74
CA ALA A 113 11.50 -15.97 17.94
C ALA A 113 12.25 -17.21 17.39
N PRO A 114 12.34 -18.32 18.13
CA PRO A 114 13.03 -19.52 17.66
C PRO A 114 12.51 -20.00 16.30
N GLY A 115 13.40 -20.31 15.38
CA GLY A 115 13.03 -20.87 14.08
C GLY A 115 12.42 -19.86 13.10
N LEU A 116 12.29 -18.59 13.46
CA LEU A 116 11.88 -17.53 12.54
C LEU A 116 13.05 -16.62 12.17
N SER A 117 12.96 -16.03 10.99
CA SER A 117 13.73 -14.84 10.61
C SER A 117 12.74 -13.77 10.19
N CYS A 118 12.95 -12.53 10.62
CA CYS A 118 12.10 -11.39 10.24
C CYS A 118 12.97 -10.18 9.89
N ASP A 119 12.74 -9.62 8.70
CA ASP A 119 13.46 -8.47 8.19
C ASP A 119 12.55 -7.57 7.34
N PHE A 120 13.01 -6.36 7.05
CA PHE A 120 12.38 -5.52 6.03
C PHE A 120 12.58 -6.16 4.64
N PRO A 121 11.53 -6.26 3.81
CA PRO A 121 11.64 -6.87 2.49
C PRO A 121 12.52 -6.02 1.57
N GLN A 122 13.25 -6.72 0.70
CA GLN A 122 14.14 -6.10 -0.28
C GLN A 122 13.47 -5.96 -1.65
N THR A 123 13.89 -4.95 -2.39
CA THR A 123 13.49 -4.70 -3.78
C THR A 123 14.05 -5.74 -4.76
N ALA A 124 13.67 -5.60 -6.04
CA ALA A 124 14.22 -6.37 -7.15
C ALA A 124 15.76 -6.37 -7.17
N GLU A 125 16.37 -5.21 -6.88
CA GLU A 125 17.83 -5.02 -6.86
C GLU A 125 18.49 -5.26 -5.48
N ASN A 126 17.83 -6.01 -4.59
CA ASN A 126 18.30 -6.33 -3.23
C ASN A 126 18.58 -5.08 -2.37
N ARG A 127 17.93 -3.96 -2.67
CA ARG A 127 18.00 -2.76 -1.82
C ARG A 127 16.94 -2.84 -0.74
N LEU A 128 17.35 -2.58 0.49
CA LEU A 128 16.43 -2.37 1.61
C LEU A 128 15.63 -1.09 1.38
N MET A 129 14.30 -1.19 1.52
CA MET A 129 13.41 -0.04 1.39
C MET A 129 12.31 -0.13 2.45
N ARG A 130 12.33 0.83 3.38
CA ARG A 130 11.33 0.91 4.45
C ARG A 130 9.95 1.27 3.92
N SER A 131 9.87 2.25 3.02
CA SER A 131 8.59 2.70 2.47
C SER A 131 7.94 1.67 1.54
N GLY A 132 6.60 1.72 1.48
CA GLY A 132 5.80 0.90 0.60
C GLY A 132 5.50 -0.49 1.18
N TYR A 133 4.55 -1.19 0.57
CA TYR A 133 4.12 -2.50 1.02
C TYR A 133 5.02 -3.63 0.49
N PRO A 134 5.29 -4.70 1.26
CA PRO A 134 4.93 -4.89 2.68
C PRO A 134 6.00 -4.31 3.62
N ASP A 135 5.65 -4.09 4.88
CA ASP A 135 6.58 -3.56 5.89
C ASP A 135 7.57 -4.62 6.39
N LEU A 136 7.09 -5.84 6.71
CA LEU A 136 7.92 -6.93 7.25
C LEU A 136 7.79 -8.22 6.42
N ARG A 137 8.88 -8.98 6.35
CA ARG A 137 8.95 -10.32 5.76
C ARG A 137 9.44 -11.32 6.80
N ILE A 138 8.58 -12.29 7.12
CA ILE A 138 8.83 -13.35 8.08
C ILE A 138 9.07 -14.66 7.30
N VAL A 139 10.08 -15.42 7.73
CA VAL A 139 10.40 -16.75 7.18
C VAL A 139 10.42 -17.75 8.31
N ASP A 140 9.63 -18.81 8.18
CA ASP A 140 9.85 -20.02 8.97
C ASP A 140 11.07 -20.75 8.40
N ILE A 141 12.15 -20.86 9.19
CA ILE A 141 13.46 -21.33 8.73
C ILE A 141 13.41 -22.80 8.30
N ALA A 142 12.60 -23.62 8.95
CA ALA A 142 12.52 -25.05 8.69
C ALA A 142 11.77 -25.35 7.38
N SER A 143 10.55 -24.82 7.24
CA SER A 143 9.69 -25.05 6.07
C SER A 143 10.01 -24.14 4.88
N LYS A 144 10.74 -23.04 5.11
CA LYS A 144 10.96 -21.93 4.16
C LYS A 144 9.68 -21.20 3.77
N ARG A 145 8.58 -21.40 4.50
CA ARG A 145 7.33 -20.68 4.25
C ARG A 145 7.45 -19.21 4.64
N ILE A 146 6.84 -18.35 3.84
CA ILE A 146 7.03 -16.90 3.91
C ILE A 146 5.70 -16.22 4.22
N PHE A 147 5.78 -15.20 5.06
CA PHE A 147 4.65 -14.38 5.48
C PHE A 147 5.05 -12.92 5.37
N TYR A 148 4.19 -12.10 4.77
CA TYR A 148 4.32 -10.65 4.82
C TYR A 148 3.41 -10.08 5.90
N LEU A 149 3.93 -9.15 6.70
CA LEU A 149 3.17 -8.51 7.78
C LEU A 149 3.26 -6.99 7.63
N ASP A 150 2.11 -6.33 7.72
CA ASP A 150 1.95 -4.90 7.54
C ASP A 150 1.20 -4.31 8.75
N PRO A 151 1.90 -3.72 9.73
CA PRO A 151 1.27 -3.12 10.90
C PRO A 151 0.56 -1.81 10.54
N LYS A 152 -0.60 -1.59 11.17
CA LYS A 152 -1.41 -0.39 11.00
C LYS A 152 -1.96 0.08 12.34
N LEU A 153 -1.89 1.38 12.59
CA LEU A 153 -2.45 2.00 13.79
C LEU A 153 -3.75 2.69 13.41
N TYR A 154 -4.80 2.48 14.21
CA TYR A 154 -6.11 3.08 13.94
C TYR A 154 -6.78 3.58 15.21
N ALA A 155 -7.57 4.64 15.10
CA ALA A 155 -8.25 5.23 16.24
C ALA A 155 -9.48 4.43 16.66
N THR A 156 -9.79 4.43 17.94
CA THR A 156 -11.02 3.83 18.48
C THR A 156 -12.25 4.40 17.77
N GLY A 157 -13.17 3.53 17.36
CA GLY A 157 -14.37 3.91 16.61
C GLY A 157 -14.17 4.09 15.09
N SER A 158 -12.96 3.85 14.57
CA SER A 158 -12.67 3.98 13.13
C SER A 158 -12.61 2.65 12.37
N ARG A 159 -13.00 1.51 12.99
CA ARG A 159 -12.97 0.18 12.34
C ARG A 159 -13.79 0.13 11.04
N ASP A 160 -14.95 0.77 11.05
CA ASP A 160 -15.87 0.79 9.91
C ASP A 160 -15.63 2.00 8.98
N SER A 161 -14.52 2.71 9.18
CA SER A 161 -14.16 3.87 8.37
C SER A 161 -13.87 3.47 6.93
N THR A 162 -14.34 4.29 5.98
CA THR A 162 -14.04 4.13 4.55
C THR A 162 -12.77 4.87 4.13
N PHE A 163 -12.09 5.55 5.06
CA PHE A 163 -10.79 6.18 4.80
C PHE A 163 -9.71 5.13 4.54
N ARG A 164 -8.70 5.52 3.76
CA ARG A 164 -7.63 4.62 3.35
C ARG A 164 -6.69 4.34 4.52
N THR A 165 -6.70 3.10 5.04
CA THR A 165 -5.73 2.60 6.02
C THR A 165 -4.61 1.80 5.36
N PHE A 166 -4.95 1.04 4.32
CA PHE A 166 -4.03 0.22 3.55
C PHE A 166 -3.92 0.74 2.12
N TYR A 167 -2.73 0.66 1.53
CA TYR A 167 -2.54 0.87 0.11
C TYR A 167 -1.37 0.04 -0.41
N PHE A 168 -1.53 -0.46 -1.63
CA PHE A 168 -0.47 -1.06 -2.41
C PHE A 168 -0.30 -0.23 -3.68
N GLU A 169 0.95 0.16 -3.96
CA GLU A 169 1.30 0.89 -5.18
C GLU A 169 2.15 -0.06 -6.04
N PRO A 170 1.60 -0.61 -7.14
CA PRO A 170 2.36 -1.44 -8.05
C PRO A 170 3.54 -0.65 -8.64
N LYS A 171 4.75 -1.18 -8.50
CA LYS A 171 5.97 -0.60 -9.09
C LYS A 171 6.79 -1.68 -9.76
N ILE A 172 7.37 -1.37 -10.91
CA ILE A 172 8.25 -2.30 -11.63
C ILE A 172 9.58 -2.45 -10.89
N THR A 173 10.23 -1.33 -10.53
CA THR A 173 11.59 -1.33 -9.99
C THR A 173 11.65 -1.55 -8.48
N THR A 174 10.68 -0.98 -7.76
CA THR A 174 10.72 -0.91 -6.29
C THR A 174 9.70 -1.82 -5.62
N ASN A 175 9.20 -2.84 -6.33
CA ASN A 175 8.32 -3.84 -5.71
C ASN A 175 9.07 -4.64 -4.63
N LYS A 176 8.39 -4.90 -3.52
CA LYS A 176 8.92 -5.67 -2.39
C LYS A 176 8.26 -7.04 -2.22
N VAL A 177 7.19 -7.34 -2.95
CA VAL A 177 6.56 -8.67 -2.97
C VAL A 177 7.30 -9.55 -3.98
N ARG A 178 8.02 -10.56 -3.49
CA ARG A 178 8.94 -11.39 -4.28
C ARG A 178 8.70 -12.90 -4.16
N ASP A 179 7.83 -13.28 -3.24
CA ASP A 179 7.58 -14.66 -2.85
C ASP A 179 6.09 -14.97 -2.94
N ASP A 180 5.74 -16.22 -3.25
CA ASP A 180 4.39 -16.73 -2.95
C ASP A 180 4.29 -16.87 -1.43
N ALA A 181 3.40 -16.11 -0.80
CA ALA A 181 3.41 -15.91 0.64
C ALA A 181 2.00 -15.77 1.20
N VAL A 182 1.85 -15.96 2.51
CA VAL A 182 0.66 -15.48 3.23
C VAL A 182 0.83 -13.99 3.52
N HIS A 183 -0.23 -13.21 3.34
CA HIS A 183 -0.18 -11.76 3.54
C HIS A 183 -1.09 -11.37 4.71
N PHE A 184 -0.52 -10.70 5.71
CA PHE A 184 -1.23 -10.22 6.89
C PHE A 184 -1.18 -8.71 7.03
N ILE A 185 -2.28 -8.15 7.55
CA ILE A 185 -2.27 -6.87 8.25
C ILE A 185 -2.44 -7.15 9.74
N VAL A 186 -1.68 -6.44 10.57
CA VAL A 186 -2.02 -6.33 12.00
C VAL A 186 -2.48 -4.92 12.31
N GLY A 187 -3.71 -4.78 12.77
CA GLY A 187 -4.28 -3.50 13.17
C GLY A 187 -4.20 -3.31 14.67
N PHE A 188 -3.58 -2.24 15.16
CA PHE A 188 -3.57 -1.85 16.58
C PHE A 188 -4.51 -0.66 16.81
N GLU A 189 -5.50 -0.84 17.68
CA GLU A 189 -6.42 0.24 18.06
C GLU A 189 -5.77 1.12 19.13
N HIS A 190 -5.89 2.44 18.97
CA HIS A 190 -5.54 3.41 20.01
C HIS A 190 -6.72 4.30 20.41
N GLU A 191 -6.75 4.73 21.66
CA GLU A 191 -7.65 5.79 22.13
C GLU A 191 -7.19 7.15 21.58
N PRO A 192 -8.10 8.14 21.46
CA PRO A 192 -7.71 9.52 21.27
C PRO A 192 -6.76 9.96 22.39
N ARG A 193 -5.73 10.75 22.08
CA ARG A 193 -4.83 11.29 23.11
C ARG A 193 -5.65 12.15 24.07
N GLY A 194 -5.75 11.71 25.32
CA GLY A 194 -6.41 12.44 26.39
C GLY A 194 -5.61 13.68 26.83
N LYS A 195 -6.06 14.36 27.89
CA LYS A 195 -5.40 15.58 28.42
C LYS A 195 -3.93 15.38 28.79
N ASN A 196 -3.53 14.16 29.14
CA ASN A 196 -2.15 13.82 29.51
C ASN A 196 -1.25 13.58 28.28
N GLY A 197 -1.83 13.58 27.07
CA GLY A 197 -1.09 13.39 25.82
C GLY A 197 -0.51 11.99 25.62
N LEU A 198 -0.81 11.01 26.47
CA LEU A 198 -0.26 9.67 26.34
C LEU A 198 -1.01 8.85 25.29
N TRP A 199 -0.28 8.02 24.56
CA TRP A 199 -0.86 6.99 23.71
C TRP A 199 -1.30 5.81 24.55
N LYS A 200 -2.50 5.32 24.24
CA LYS A 200 -3.04 4.10 24.84
C LYS A 200 -3.62 3.23 23.75
N PHE A 201 -3.01 2.08 23.55
CA PHE A 201 -3.47 1.03 22.66
C PHE A 201 -4.32 0.02 23.44
N THR A 202 -5.44 -0.39 22.86
CA THR A 202 -6.48 -1.17 23.56
C THR A 202 -6.60 -2.60 23.06
N ARG A 203 -6.35 -2.85 21.76
CA ARG A 203 -6.41 -4.19 21.17
C ARG A 203 -5.60 -4.27 19.88
N TRP A 204 -5.39 -5.50 19.40
CA TRP A 204 -4.88 -5.78 18.07
C TRP A 204 -5.74 -6.84 17.36
N ASP A 205 -5.78 -6.79 16.03
CA ASP A 205 -6.43 -7.77 15.17
C ASP A 205 -5.46 -8.21 14.07
N LEU A 206 -5.29 -9.52 13.83
CA LEU A 206 -4.52 -10.06 12.71
C LEU A 206 -5.47 -10.47 11.58
N VAL A 207 -5.23 -9.95 10.37
CA VAL A 207 -6.14 -10.06 9.22
C VAL A 207 -5.43 -10.72 8.05
N ASP A 208 -5.96 -11.87 7.59
CA ASP A 208 -5.52 -12.55 6.36
C ASP A 208 -6.04 -11.80 5.11
N LEU A 209 -5.14 -11.50 4.18
CA LEU A 209 -5.46 -10.78 2.95
C LEU A 209 -5.82 -11.68 1.75
N ALA A 210 -5.85 -13.00 1.88
CA ALA A 210 -6.13 -13.91 0.75
C ALA A 210 -7.52 -13.72 0.11
N ARG A 211 -8.49 -13.19 0.85
CA ARG A 211 -9.82 -12.84 0.34
C ARG A 211 -10.11 -11.34 0.39
N PHE A 212 -9.09 -10.53 0.66
CA PHE A 212 -9.23 -9.09 0.80
C PHE A 212 -9.55 -8.45 -0.55
N LYS A 213 -10.47 -7.49 -0.55
CA LYS A 213 -10.88 -6.75 -1.74
C LYS A 213 -10.49 -5.29 -1.59
N VAL A 214 -9.85 -4.76 -2.61
CA VAL A 214 -9.41 -3.37 -2.67
C VAL A 214 -10.25 -2.58 -3.66
N LYS A 215 -10.07 -1.26 -3.61
CA LYS A 215 -10.52 -0.34 -4.64
C LYS A 215 -9.33 0.43 -5.19
N LEU A 216 -9.32 0.72 -6.49
CA LEU A 216 -8.34 1.61 -7.09
C LEU A 216 -8.85 3.05 -6.97
N LYS A 217 -8.13 3.88 -6.20
CA LYS A 217 -8.33 5.33 -6.20
C LYS A 217 -7.32 5.95 -7.14
N ALA A 218 -7.78 6.51 -8.26
CA ALA A 218 -6.94 7.19 -9.22
C ALA A 218 -7.02 8.72 -9.04
N GLU A 219 -5.87 9.39 -9.15
CA GLU A 219 -5.79 10.85 -9.08
C GLU A 219 -4.74 11.37 -10.07
N PHE A 220 -5.04 12.50 -10.72
CA PHE A 220 -4.05 13.23 -11.53
C PHE A 220 -3.30 14.19 -10.61
N GLN A 221 -1.97 14.17 -10.68
CA GLN A 221 -1.10 14.99 -9.83
C GLN A 221 -0.29 16.00 -10.65
N GLY A 222 0.01 17.15 -10.05
CA GLY A 222 0.93 18.15 -10.59
C GLY A 222 1.95 18.55 -9.53
N SER A 223 3.22 18.67 -9.90
CA SER A 223 4.28 19.11 -8.97
C SER A 223 4.37 20.63 -8.91
N ASN A 224 5.05 21.17 -7.89
CA ASN A 224 5.41 22.59 -7.85
C ASN A 224 6.15 23.04 -9.13
N ARG A 225 6.97 22.16 -9.73
CA ARG A 225 7.68 22.43 -10.98
C ARG A 225 6.73 22.56 -12.18
N ASP A 226 5.62 21.83 -12.18
CA ASP A 226 4.63 21.89 -13.25
C ASP A 226 3.74 23.13 -13.12
N MET A 227 3.36 23.46 -11.89
CA MET A 227 2.49 24.60 -11.60
C MET A 227 3.16 25.96 -11.80
N TYR A 228 4.42 26.12 -11.39
CA TYR A 228 5.10 27.42 -11.34
C TYR A 228 6.06 27.69 -12.51
N ARG A 229 5.76 27.11 -13.68
CA ARG A 229 6.49 27.44 -14.92
C ARG A 229 6.23 28.90 -15.30
N PRO A 230 7.25 29.67 -15.74
CA PRO A 230 7.08 31.10 -16.05
C PRO A 230 5.90 31.40 -16.98
N GLU A 231 5.67 30.56 -17.99
CA GLU A 231 4.59 30.68 -18.96
C GLU A 231 3.18 30.44 -18.39
N ALA A 232 3.06 29.74 -17.26
CA ALA A 232 1.78 29.46 -16.60
C ALA A 232 1.39 30.52 -15.56
N ILE A 233 2.32 31.39 -15.16
CA ILE A 233 2.09 32.39 -14.11
C ILE A 233 1.46 33.65 -14.71
N VAL A 234 0.18 33.86 -14.41
CA VAL A 234 -0.59 35.01 -14.93
C VAL A 234 -0.44 36.29 -14.08
N ALA A 235 -0.01 36.17 -12.83
CA ALA A 235 0.25 37.30 -11.92
C ALA A 235 1.17 36.87 -10.76
N ARG A 236 1.88 37.83 -10.15
CA ARG A 236 2.72 37.60 -8.96
C ARG A 236 2.70 38.85 -8.06
N SER A 237 2.72 38.67 -6.74
CA SER A 237 2.85 39.78 -5.78
C SER A 237 4.24 40.42 -5.82
N ALA A 238 4.36 41.61 -5.22
CA ALA A 238 5.68 42.11 -4.82
C ALA A 238 6.35 41.12 -3.84
N LYS A 239 7.68 41.13 -3.81
CA LYS A 239 8.46 40.37 -2.83
C LYS A 239 8.36 40.99 -1.45
#